data_AF-A0A962IQA9-F1
#
_entry.id   AF-A0A962IQA9-F1
#
_cell.length_a   1.000
_cell.length_b   1.000
_cell.length_c   1.000
_cell.angle_alpha   90.00
_cell.angle_beta   90.00
_cell.angle_gamma   90.00
#
_symmetry.space_group_name_H-M   'P 1'
#
loop_
_entity.id
_entity.type
_entity.pdbx_description
1 polymer ?
#
loop_
_entity_poly.entity_id
_entity_poly.type
_entity_poly.pdbx_seq_one_letter_code
_entity_poly.pdbx_strand_id
1 'polypeptide(L)'
;AGNIGAHDIRSLAENLELAARQAYLDLPSIAAIARELNKLRHSIAGWLATRPVDEENDEVNTSYEPAELIRVLTELCDMTANYNARTPDELIRQQPLFQAAGFRSELRELTAALEAYDFDAANDQLKTLMQRIAHSVDPSATPETADQHRSES
;
A
#
# COMPACT_ATOMS: atom_id res chain seq x y z
N ALA A 1 -2.41 -8.50 22.89
CA ALA A 1 -1.94 -9.76 22.31
C ALA A 1 -1.84 -9.65 20.78
N GLY A 2 -1.00 -8.74 20.26
CA GLY A 2 -1.14 -8.23 18.89
C GLY A 2 0.07 -8.35 17.96
N ASN A 3 1.12 -9.09 18.32
CA ASN A 3 2.30 -9.24 17.46
C ASN A 3 2.92 -10.64 17.44
N ILE A 4 2.31 -11.59 18.17
CA ILE A 4 2.92 -12.90 18.42
C ILE A 4 2.78 -13.83 17.21
N GLY A 5 1.71 -13.71 16.42
CA GLY A 5 1.48 -14.60 15.26
C GLY A 5 2.29 -14.27 14.00
N ALA A 6 2.70 -13.01 13.80
CA ALA A 6 3.38 -12.59 12.58
C ALA A 6 4.89 -12.93 12.60
N HIS A 7 5.49 -12.94 13.79
CA HIS A 7 6.92 -13.23 13.94
C HIS A 7 7.24 -14.69 13.64
N ASP A 8 6.37 -15.61 14.06
CA ASP A 8 6.52 -17.04 13.79
C ASP A 8 6.36 -17.35 12.29
N ILE A 9 5.41 -16.69 11.62
CA ILE A 9 5.20 -16.84 10.17
C ILE A 9 6.39 -16.28 9.39
N ARG A 10 6.91 -15.10 9.78
CA ARG A 10 8.09 -14.51 9.15
C ARG A 10 9.30 -15.41 9.29
N SER A 11 9.56 -15.93 10.49
CA SER A 11 10.68 -16.84 10.73
C SER A 11 10.52 -18.16 9.98
N LEU A 12 9.30 -18.68 9.81
CA LEU A 12 9.06 -19.86 8.97
C LEU A 12 9.32 -19.59 7.48
N ALA A 13 8.89 -18.43 6.98
CA ALA A 13 9.10 -18.03 5.59
C ALA A 13 10.59 -17.82 5.27
N GLU A 14 11.32 -17.15 6.16
CA GLU A 14 12.77 -16.94 6.03
C GLU A 14 13.54 -18.27 6.02
N ASN A 15 13.18 -19.21 6.90
CA ASN A 15 13.80 -20.52 6.94
C ASN A 15 13.52 -21.35 5.68
N LEU A 16 12.32 -21.24 5.12
CA LEU A 16 11.91 -21.95 3.90
C LEU A 16 12.60 -21.37 2.66
N GLU A 17 12.77 -20.05 2.62
CA GLU A 17 13.55 -19.35 1.59
C GLU A 17 15.04 -19.70 1.66
N LEU A 18 15.61 -19.77 2.86
CA LEU A 18 17.01 -20.15 3.06
C LEU A 18 17.25 -21.60 2.62
N ALA A 19 16.36 -22.52 2.99
CA ALA A 19 16.42 -23.92 2.60
C ALA A 19 16.26 -24.09 1.06
N ALA A 20 15.40 -23.30 0.43
CA ALA A 20 15.21 -23.32 -1.02
C ALA A 20 16.41 -22.77 -1.79
N ARG A 21 17.16 -21.82 -1.22
CA ARG A 21 18.38 -21.25 -1.83
C ARG A 21 19.60 -22.16 -1.71
N GLN A 22 19.67 -23.00 -0.68
CA GLN A 22 20.85 -23.84 -0.41
C GLN A 22 20.79 -25.22 -1.07
N ALA A 23 19.63 -25.68 -1.52
CA ALA A 23 19.48 -26.97 -2.17
C ALA A 23 19.36 -26.80 -3.69
N TYR A 24 20.16 -27.55 -4.45
CA TYR A 24 19.79 -27.94 -5.81
C TYR A 24 18.56 -28.85 -5.70
N LEU A 25 17.38 -28.23 -5.58
CA LEU A 25 16.14 -28.92 -5.36
C LEU A 25 15.77 -29.69 -6.63
N ASP A 26 15.66 -31.01 -6.50
CA ASP A 26 15.07 -31.84 -7.53
C ASP A 26 13.56 -31.52 -7.67
N LEU A 27 13.01 -31.77 -8.86
CA LEU A 27 11.60 -31.53 -9.18
C LEU A 27 10.61 -32.06 -8.11
N PRO A 28 10.81 -33.24 -7.50
CA PRO A 28 9.98 -33.73 -6.41
C PRO A 28 9.98 -32.84 -5.16
N SER A 29 11.13 -32.28 -4.78
CA SER A 29 11.25 -31.38 -3.63
C SER A 29 10.60 -30.03 -3.89
N ILE A 30 10.71 -29.50 -5.12
CA ILE A 30 9.99 -28.29 -5.55
C ILE A 30 8.48 -28.50 -5.46
N ALA A 31 7.98 -29.66 -5.92
CA ALA A 31 6.56 -30.00 -5.86
C ALA A 31 6.06 -30.20 -4.42
N ALA A 32 6.92 -30.65 -3.50
CA ALA A 32 6.59 -30.75 -2.08
C ALA A 32 6.51 -29.36 -1.43
N ILE A 33 7.48 -28.48 -1.69
CA ILE A 33 7.50 -27.09 -1.21
C ILE A 33 6.29 -26.31 -1.72
N ALA A 34 5.97 -26.43 -3.02
CA ALA A 34 4.78 -25.79 -3.60
C ALA A 34 3.49 -26.26 -2.91
N ARG A 35 3.41 -27.53 -2.51
CA ARG A 35 2.25 -28.08 -1.79
C ARG A 35 2.11 -27.48 -0.40
N GLU A 36 3.22 -27.37 0.34
CA GLU A 36 3.22 -26.77 1.67
C GLU A 36 2.94 -25.26 1.63
N LEU A 37 3.49 -24.54 0.64
CA LEU A 37 3.14 -23.14 0.39
C LEU A 37 1.65 -22.97 0.06
N ASN A 38 1.07 -23.89 -0.71
CA ASN A 38 -0.36 -23.83 -1.04
C ASN A 38 -1.23 -24.15 0.18
N LYS A 39 -0.81 -25.05 1.06
CA LYS A 39 -1.47 -25.27 2.36
C LYS A 39 -1.40 -24.03 3.23
N LEU A 40 -0.23 -23.41 3.34
CA LEU A 40 -0.05 -22.16 4.09
C LEU A 40 -0.96 -21.06 3.55
N ARG A 41 -1.06 -20.92 2.22
CA ARG A 41 -1.98 -19.99 1.55
C ARG A 41 -3.44 -20.26 1.93
N HIS A 42 -3.87 -21.52 1.96
CA HIS A 42 -5.23 -21.88 2.38
C HIS A 42 -5.46 -21.66 3.88
N SER A 43 -4.47 -21.90 4.72
CA SER A 43 -4.56 -21.60 6.15
C SER A 43 -4.65 -20.09 6.41
N ILE A 44 -3.88 -19.27 5.69
CA ILE A 44 -3.99 -17.81 5.72
C ILE A 44 -5.37 -17.36 5.22
N ALA A 45 -5.86 -17.93 4.11
CA ALA A 45 -7.20 -17.63 3.61
C ALA A 45 -8.30 -18.01 4.61
N GLY A 46 -8.17 -19.15 5.29
CA GLY A 46 -9.08 -19.58 6.36
C GLY A 46 -9.02 -18.67 7.60
N TRP A 47 -7.84 -18.15 7.94
CA TRP A 47 -7.68 -17.16 9.02
C TRP A 47 -8.26 -15.80 8.65
N LEU A 48 -8.14 -15.38 7.39
CA LEU A 48 -8.78 -14.18 6.87
C LEU A 48 -10.31 -14.32 6.82
N ALA A 49 -10.82 -15.53 6.54
CA ALA A 49 -12.26 -15.83 6.50
C ALA A 49 -12.89 -16.03 7.88
N THR A 50 -12.09 -16.21 8.94
CA THR A 50 -12.57 -16.38 10.33
C THR A 50 -12.36 -15.13 11.19
N ARG A 51 -11.79 -14.05 10.62
CA ARG A 51 -11.94 -12.73 11.21
C ARG A 51 -13.44 -12.40 11.23
N PRO A 52 -13.99 -11.91 12.36
CA PRO A 52 -15.33 -11.33 12.33
C PRO A 52 -15.31 -10.30 11.21
N VAL A 53 -16.27 -10.44 10.31
CA VAL A 53 -16.60 -9.44 9.30
C VAL A 53 -17.01 -8.21 10.11
N ASP A 54 -16.04 -7.37 10.46
CA ASP A 54 -16.33 -5.95 10.56
C ASP A 54 -16.76 -5.56 9.15
N GLU A 55 -18.06 -5.37 9.03
CA GLU A 55 -18.79 -4.95 7.85
C GLU A 55 -18.07 -3.78 7.18
N GLU A 56 -17.36 -4.03 6.07
CA GLU A 56 -17.04 -3.05 5.03
C GLU A 56 -16.27 -3.76 3.89
N ASN A 57 -16.81 -4.89 3.43
CA ASN A 57 -16.50 -5.46 2.13
C ASN A 57 -17.60 -5.07 1.14
N ASP A 58 -17.90 -3.78 1.04
CA ASP A 58 -18.33 -3.25 -0.23
C ASP A 58 -17.06 -3.04 -1.05
N GLU A 59 -16.75 -4.03 -1.91
CA GLU A 59 -16.02 -3.76 -3.13
C GLU A 59 -16.86 -2.77 -3.95
N VAL A 60 -16.76 -1.49 -3.61
CA VAL A 60 -17.24 -0.44 -4.49
C VAL A 60 -16.34 -0.52 -5.70
N ASN A 61 -16.85 -1.13 -6.76
CA ASN A 61 -16.26 -1.17 -8.10
C ASN A 61 -16.38 0.23 -8.72
N THR A 62 -15.91 1.26 -8.01
CA THR A 62 -15.84 2.63 -8.48
C THR A 62 -14.59 2.72 -9.33
N SER A 63 -14.79 2.85 -10.65
CA SER A 63 -13.75 3.42 -11.49
C SER A 63 -13.40 4.80 -10.92
N TYR A 64 -12.17 4.98 -10.44
CA TYR A 64 -11.70 6.27 -9.97
C TYR A 64 -10.94 6.99 -11.09
N GLU A 65 -11.15 8.30 -11.21
CA GLU A 65 -10.39 9.14 -12.13
C GLU A 65 -9.18 9.72 -11.40
N PRO A 66 -7.93 9.48 -11.87
CA PRO A 66 -6.73 10.00 -11.21
C PRO A 66 -6.73 11.52 -11.04
N ALA A 67 -7.32 12.25 -11.99
CA ALA A 67 -7.45 13.71 -11.91
C ALA A 67 -8.33 14.16 -10.73
N GLU A 68 -9.37 13.42 -10.40
CA GLU A 68 -10.26 13.71 -9.27
C GLU A 68 -9.54 13.49 -7.95
N LEU A 69 -8.77 12.41 -7.83
CA LEU A 69 -7.97 12.12 -6.64
C LEU A 69 -6.89 13.18 -6.40
N ILE A 70 -6.20 13.62 -7.45
CA ILE A 70 -5.20 14.71 -7.35
C ILE A 70 -5.86 16.01 -6.88
N ARG A 71 -7.05 16.33 -7.41
CA ARG A 71 -7.81 17.53 -6.99
C ARG A 71 -8.15 17.46 -5.50
N VAL A 72 -8.67 16.33 -5.04
CA VAL A 72 -9.04 16.11 -3.62
C VAL A 72 -7.81 16.19 -2.71
N LEU A 73 -6.70 15.56 -3.10
CA LEU A 73 -5.45 15.64 -2.34
C LEU A 73 -4.92 17.07 -2.23
N THR A 74 -5.02 17.84 -3.31
CA THR A 74 -4.62 19.25 -3.32
C THR A 74 -5.50 20.07 -2.37
N GLU A 75 -6.82 19.85 -2.39
CA GLU A 75 -7.77 20.50 -1.49
C GLU A 75 -7.48 20.15 -0.01
N LEU A 76 -7.21 18.87 0.30
CA LEU A 76 -6.85 18.44 1.65
C LEU A 76 -5.48 18.99 2.10
N CYS A 77 -4.50 19.11 1.21
CA CYS A 77 -3.21 19.79 1.50
C CYS A 77 -3.43 21.25 1.88
N ASP A 78 -4.26 21.98 1.12
CA ASP A 78 -4.56 23.37 1.43
C ASP A 78 -5.32 23.52 2.75
N MET A 79 -6.27 22.61 3.03
CA MET A 79 -7.02 22.62 4.28
C MET A 79 -6.14 22.29 5.50
N THR A 80 -5.26 21.30 5.39
CA THR A 80 -4.31 20.95 6.46
C THR A 80 -3.29 22.05 6.71
N ALA A 81 -2.74 22.66 5.65
CA ALA A 81 -1.81 23.78 5.77
C ALA A 81 -2.43 25.03 6.44
N ASN A 82 -3.74 25.21 6.29
CA ASN A 82 -4.49 26.29 6.93
C ASN A 82 -5.13 25.89 8.28
N TYR A 83 -4.77 24.72 8.84
CA TYR A 83 -5.32 24.21 10.10
C TYR A 83 -6.86 24.20 10.11
N ASN A 84 -7.47 23.90 8.96
CA ASN A 84 -8.91 23.97 8.81
C ASN A 84 -9.57 22.85 9.62
N ALA A 85 -10.37 23.21 10.62
CA ALA A 85 -11.08 22.25 11.47
C ALA A 85 -12.08 21.36 10.73
N ARG A 86 -12.45 21.68 9.48
CA ARG A 86 -13.31 20.86 8.63
C ARG A 86 -12.57 19.79 7.83
N THR A 87 -11.24 19.75 7.91
CA THR A 87 -10.42 18.75 7.20
C THR A 87 -10.85 17.31 7.51
N PRO A 88 -11.16 16.92 8.77
CA PRO A 88 -11.62 15.57 9.07
C PRO A 88 -12.94 15.22 8.37
N ASP A 89 -13.90 16.16 8.36
CA ASP A 89 -15.20 15.97 7.70
C ASP A 89 -15.03 15.79 6.19
N GLU A 90 -14.15 16.59 5.58
CA GLU A 90 -13.84 16.49 4.16
C GLU A 90 -13.15 15.16 3.84
N LEU A 91 -12.25 14.69 4.71
CA LEU A 91 -11.60 13.40 4.53
C LEU A 91 -12.60 12.24 4.55
N ILE A 92 -13.55 12.25 5.50
CA ILE A 92 -14.62 11.25 5.58
C ILE A 92 -15.47 11.27 4.31
N ARG A 93 -15.80 12.46 3.79
CA ARG A 93 -16.56 12.61 2.55
C ARG A 93 -15.87 11.95 1.35
N GLN A 94 -14.54 12.03 1.30
CA GLN A 94 -13.74 11.54 0.17
C GLN A 94 -13.20 10.11 0.36
N GLN A 95 -13.42 9.49 1.53
CA GLN A 95 -12.98 8.13 1.85
C GLN A 95 -13.25 7.09 0.75
N PRO A 96 -14.43 7.06 0.08
CA PRO A 96 -14.68 6.11 -1.01
C PRO A 96 -13.68 6.24 -2.16
N LEU A 97 -13.24 7.46 -2.49
CA LEU A 97 -12.28 7.72 -3.56
C LEU A 97 -10.89 7.15 -3.22
N PHE A 98 -10.45 7.32 -1.97
CA PHE A 98 -9.19 6.74 -1.48
C PHE A 98 -9.24 5.21 -1.43
N GLN A 99 -10.38 4.65 -1.02
CA GLN A 99 -10.59 3.20 -0.99
C GLN A 99 -10.59 2.60 -2.40
N ALA A 100 -11.25 3.25 -3.38
CA ALA A 100 -11.27 2.84 -4.78
C ALA A 100 -9.87 2.91 -5.41
N ALA A 101 -9.05 3.89 -5.02
CA ALA A 101 -7.67 4.01 -5.46
C ALA A 101 -6.66 3.10 -4.71
N GLY A 102 -7.12 2.31 -3.74
CA GLY A 102 -6.29 1.35 -3.00
C GLY A 102 -5.48 1.93 -1.84
N PHE A 103 -5.69 3.19 -1.45
CA PHE A 103 -4.94 3.90 -0.40
C PHE A 103 -5.51 3.69 1.02
N ARG A 104 -5.92 2.46 1.35
CA ARG A 104 -6.62 2.16 2.62
C ARG A 104 -5.75 2.36 3.86
N SER A 105 -4.46 2.03 3.77
CA SER A 105 -3.50 2.22 4.87
C SER A 105 -3.25 3.70 5.13
N GLU A 106 -3.04 4.45 4.07
CA GLU A 106 -2.70 5.86 4.11
C GLU A 106 -3.89 6.69 4.57
N LEU A 107 -5.12 6.30 4.18
CA LEU A 107 -6.33 6.88 4.72
C LEU A 107 -6.41 6.71 6.26
N ARG A 108 -6.10 5.52 6.77
CA ARG A 108 -6.13 5.25 8.23
C ARG A 108 -5.11 6.11 8.97
N GLU A 109 -3.91 6.22 8.43
CA GLU A 109 -2.84 7.04 9.04
C GLU A 109 -3.21 8.53 9.03
N LEU A 110 -3.82 9.01 7.94
CA LEU A 110 -4.26 10.39 7.81
C LEU A 110 -5.41 10.71 8.77
N THR A 111 -6.39 9.81 8.92
CA THR A 111 -7.45 9.94 9.92
C THR A 111 -6.86 10.02 11.32
N ALA A 112 -5.91 9.15 11.67
CA ALA A 112 -5.26 9.16 12.98
C ALA A 112 -4.49 10.47 13.26
N ALA A 113 -3.79 11.01 12.26
CA ALA A 113 -3.09 12.30 12.38
C ALA A 113 -4.07 13.46 12.62
N LEU A 114 -5.18 13.50 11.88
CA LEU A 114 -6.21 14.53 12.04
C LEU A 114 -6.95 14.43 13.38
N GLU A 115 -7.25 13.22 13.86
CA GLU A 115 -7.83 13.00 15.20
C GLU A 115 -6.90 13.47 16.33
N ALA A 116 -5.58 13.35 16.12
CA ALA A 116 -4.57 13.86 17.04
C ALA A 116 -4.32 15.37 16.94
N TYR A 117 -5.04 16.08 16.05
CA TYR A 117 -4.77 17.48 15.68
C TYR A 117 -3.35 17.72 15.13
N ASP A 118 -2.72 16.69 14.61
CA ASP A 118 -1.39 16.75 13.99
C ASP A 118 -1.52 17.07 12.49
N PHE A 119 -1.82 18.34 12.21
CA PHE A 119 -1.99 18.83 10.83
C PHE A 119 -0.70 18.81 10.02
N ASP A 120 0.46 18.89 10.69
CA ASP A 120 1.76 18.81 10.03
C ASP A 120 2.02 17.38 9.53
N ALA A 121 1.82 16.37 10.38
CA ALA A 121 1.93 14.97 9.97
C ALA A 121 0.92 14.59 8.87
N ALA A 122 -0.31 15.10 8.97
CA ALA A 122 -1.33 14.90 7.94
C ALA A 122 -0.90 15.49 6.58
N ASN A 123 -0.32 16.70 6.58
CA ASN A 123 0.15 17.37 5.37
C ASN A 123 1.33 16.63 4.72
N ASP A 124 2.28 16.12 5.52
CA ASP A 124 3.41 15.35 5.01
C ASP A 124 2.99 14.02 4.37
N GLN A 125 1.96 13.36 4.93
CA GLN A 125 1.36 12.17 4.34
C GLN A 125 0.65 12.47 3.02
N LEU A 126 -0.11 13.58 2.96
CA LEU A 126 -0.79 14.00 1.73
C LEU A 126 0.19 14.32 0.60
N LYS A 127 1.29 15.01 0.90
CA LYS A 127 2.38 15.28 -0.08
C LYS A 127 3.01 13.98 -0.59
N THR A 128 3.27 13.03 0.31
CA THR A 128 3.82 11.72 -0.04
C THR A 128 2.86 10.94 -0.96
N LEU A 129 1.57 10.97 -0.67
CA LEU A 129 0.53 10.38 -1.52
C LEU A 129 0.50 11.03 -2.91
N MET A 130 0.55 12.36 -2.99
CA MET A 130 0.59 13.08 -4.27
C MET A 130 1.80 12.67 -5.11
N GLN A 131 2.99 12.54 -4.50
CA GLN A 131 4.19 12.09 -5.21
C GLN A 131 4.04 10.66 -5.75
N ARG A 132 3.47 9.75 -4.96
CA ARG A 132 3.24 8.36 -5.40
C ARG A 132 2.24 8.27 -6.54
N ILE A 133 1.19 9.08 -6.51
CA ILE A 133 0.20 9.12 -7.59
C ILE A 133 0.83 9.70 -8.86
N ALA A 134 1.62 10.78 -8.75
CA ALA A 134 2.36 11.33 -9.90
C ALA A 134 3.28 10.29 -10.57
N HIS A 135 3.97 9.46 -9.78
CA HIS A 135 4.79 8.36 -10.31
C HIS A 135 3.96 7.20 -10.90
N SER A 136 2.74 6.98 -10.43
CA SER A 136 1.85 5.95 -10.98
C SER A 136 1.16 6.37 -12.29
N VAL A 137 1.04 7.69 -12.52
CA VAL A 137 0.39 8.27 -13.70
C VAL A 137 1.38 8.50 -14.85
N ASP A 138 2.70 8.57 -14.59
CA ASP A 138 3.74 8.69 -15.62
C ASP A 138 4.89 7.67 -15.43
N PRO A 139 4.84 6.50 -16.10
CA PRO A 139 5.93 5.54 -16.09
C PRO A 139 7.12 5.96 -17.00
N SER A 140 7.10 7.15 -17.60
CA SER A 140 7.99 7.54 -18.70
C SER A 140 9.08 8.56 -18.31
N ALA A 141 9.12 9.04 -17.07
CA ALA A 141 10.20 9.91 -16.61
C ALA A 141 11.47 9.12 -16.28
N THR A 142 11.99 8.38 -17.26
CA THR A 142 13.38 7.93 -17.30
C THR A 142 14.27 9.18 -17.19
N PRO A 143 15.19 9.29 -16.22
CA PRO A 143 16.33 10.17 -16.37
C PRO A 143 17.19 9.53 -17.47
N GLU A 144 16.93 9.89 -18.72
CA GLU A 144 17.80 9.53 -19.82
C GLU A 144 19.10 10.30 -19.61
N THR A 145 20.02 9.67 -18.87
CA THR A 145 21.45 9.88 -18.96
C THR A 145 21.84 9.70 -20.42
N ALA A 146 21.76 10.76 -21.21
CA ALA A 146 22.48 10.89 -22.46
C ALA A 146 23.94 11.22 -22.14
N ASP A 147 24.63 10.27 -21.52
CA ASP A 147 26.06 10.10 -21.66
C ASP A 147 26.26 9.08 -22.77
N GLN A 148 26.45 9.57 -23.99
CA GLN A 148 27.02 8.78 -25.08
C GLN A 148 27.91 9.69 -25.93
N HIS A 149 29.19 9.68 -25.52
CA HIS A 149 30.30 9.18 -26.33
C HIS A 149 30.48 9.73 -27.76
N ARG A 150 31.70 10.27 -27.95
CA ARG A 150 32.56 10.10 -29.14
C ARG A 150 31.96 10.49 -30.50
N SER A 151 32.42 11.63 -30.99
CA SER A 151 32.90 11.72 -32.38
C SER A 151 34.37 12.14 -32.36
N GLU A 152 35.24 11.14 -32.51
CA GLU A 152 36.55 11.30 -33.13
C GLU A 152 36.33 11.48 -34.63
N SER A 153 36.82 12.58 -35.20
CA SER A 153 37.49 12.69 -36.52
C SER A 153 37.86 14.14 -36.79
#